data_AF-A0A258R3T5-F1
#
_entry.id   AF-A0A258R3T5-F1
#
_cell.length_a   1.000
_cell.length_b   1.000
_cell.length_c   1.000
_cell.angle_alpha   90.00
_cell.angle_beta   90.00
_cell.angle_gamma   90.00
#
_symmetry.space_group_name_H-M   'P 1'
#
loop_
_entity.id
_entity.type
_entity.pdbx_description
1 polymer ?
#
loop_
_entity_poly.entity_id
_entity_poly.type
_entity_poly.pdbx_seq_one_letter_code
_entity_poly.pdbx_strand_id
1 'polypeptide(L)'
;GDKLFMTPEVSMQIQRALNSDIVMQFDECTPYDTAGRLTTESEARRSMELSVRWARRCVDEFARGENPNALFGIVQGGMFEGLRDESLASLAELDLPGYAIGGLSVGEPKEDMLRVLHHTAPQLPAHKPRYLMGVGTPEDLVDGVSAGIDMFDCVMPTRNARNGHLFTRFGDLRLRNSRYKNDERPVDETCACQACAGGFSRAYLHHLERCGEMLAPMLASIHNLHYYVNLMREIREALDAGRFAAFVAQFKADRARGV
;
A
#
# COMPACT_ATOMS: atom_id res chain seq x y z
N GLY A 1 -8.02 -26.96 -8.65
CA GLY A 1 -8.99 -25.89 -8.37
C GLY A 1 -9.93 -25.76 -9.54
N ASP A 2 -11.12 -25.23 -9.31
CA ASP A 2 -12.14 -25.07 -10.34
C ASP A 2 -11.81 -23.91 -11.29
N LYS A 3 -12.32 -23.99 -12.52
CA LYS A 3 -12.20 -22.91 -13.51
C LYS A 3 -13.30 -21.88 -13.27
N LEU A 4 -12.92 -20.68 -12.88
CA LEU A 4 -13.82 -19.55 -12.69
C LEU A 4 -13.54 -18.48 -13.74
N PHE A 5 -14.58 -17.80 -14.22
CA PHE A 5 -14.46 -16.71 -15.19
C PHE A 5 -14.86 -15.40 -14.51
N MET A 6 -14.00 -14.38 -14.65
CA MET A 6 -14.19 -13.07 -14.05
C MET A 6 -14.20 -12.01 -15.13
N THR A 7 -15.24 -11.18 -15.13
CA THR A 7 -15.39 -10.01 -16.01
C THR A 7 -15.57 -8.76 -15.15
N PRO A 8 -15.47 -7.55 -15.74
CA PRO A 8 -15.88 -6.31 -15.08
C PRO A 8 -17.23 -6.41 -14.38
N GLU A 9 -18.24 -6.97 -15.06
CA GLU A 9 -19.60 -7.04 -14.51
C GLU A 9 -19.68 -8.01 -13.33
N VAL A 10 -19.07 -9.20 -13.47
CA VAL A 10 -19.01 -10.18 -12.39
C VAL A 10 -18.27 -9.62 -11.17
N SER A 11 -17.18 -8.86 -11.38
CA SER A 11 -16.46 -8.17 -10.31
C SER A 11 -17.36 -7.19 -9.55
N MET A 12 -18.11 -6.34 -10.26
CA MET A 12 -19.03 -5.38 -9.64
C MET A 12 -20.15 -6.09 -8.87
N GLN A 13 -20.69 -7.19 -9.42
CA GLN A 13 -21.72 -8.00 -8.76
C GLN A 13 -21.20 -8.64 -7.47
N ILE A 14 -19.97 -9.19 -7.48
CA ILE A 14 -19.34 -9.76 -6.30
C ILE A 14 -19.11 -8.69 -5.23
N GLN A 15 -18.52 -7.55 -5.61
CA GLN A 15 -18.25 -6.46 -4.66
C GLN A 15 -19.54 -5.86 -4.07
N ARG A 16 -20.63 -5.81 -4.86
CA ARG A 16 -21.97 -5.46 -4.36
C ARG A 16 -22.51 -6.51 -3.39
N ALA A 17 -22.37 -7.80 -3.68
CA ALA A 17 -22.82 -8.87 -2.80
C ALA A 17 -22.05 -8.89 -1.46
N LEU A 18 -20.78 -8.52 -1.48
CA LEU A 18 -19.96 -8.31 -0.28
C LEU A 18 -20.24 -6.98 0.42
N ASN A 19 -21.04 -6.09 -0.20
CA ASN A 19 -21.33 -4.74 0.25
C ASN A 19 -20.07 -3.91 0.54
N SER A 20 -19.11 -3.91 -0.40
CA SER A 20 -17.89 -3.10 -0.27
C SER A 20 -18.23 -1.60 -0.30
N ASP A 21 -17.82 -0.84 0.72
CA ASP A 21 -18.03 0.61 0.83
C ASP A 21 -17.26 1.39 -0.26
N ILE A 22 -16.09 0.86 -0.65
CA ILE A 22 -15.31 1.35 -1.78
C ILE A 22 -15.10 0.18 -2.73
N VAL A 23 -15.74 0.25 -3.89
CA VAL A 23 -15.62 -0.71 -4.98
C VAL A 23 -14.45 -0.29 -5.85
N MET A 24 -13.60 -1.24 -6.23
CA MET A 24 -12.49 -0.99 -7.16
C MET A 24 -12.89 -1.46 -8.55
N GLN A 25 -12.65 -0.64 -9.58
CA GLN A 25 -12.85 -1.10 -10.96
C GLN A 25 -12.06 -2.40 -11.21
N PHE A 26 -12.57 -3.25 -12.08
CA PHE A 26 -11.82 -4.39 -12.58
C PHE A 26 -10.83 -3.93 -13.64
N ASP A 27 -9.55 -4.23 -13.46
CA ASP A 27 -8.45 -3.79 -14.32
C ASP A 27 -7.51 -4.95 -14.70
N GLU A 28 -6.56 -4.64 -15.59
CA GLU A 28 -5.48 -5.55 -15.95
C GLU A 28 -4.16 -4.97 -15.42
N CYS A 29 -3.51 -5.70 -14.51
CA CYS A 29 -2.21 -5.32 -14.01
C CYS A 29 -1.13 -5.58 -15.06
N THR A 30 -0.53 -4.51 -15.59
CA THR A 30 0.65 -4.62 -16.46
C THR A 30 1.85 -5.10 -15.64
N PRO A 31 2.46 -6.26 -15.95
CA PRO A 31 3.66 -6.71 -15.24
C PRO A 31 4.85 -5.80 -15.56
N TYR A 32 5.81 -5.67 -14.64
CA TYR A 32 7.07 -4.96 -14.91
C TYR A 32 7.99 -5.79 -15.80
N ASP A 33 8.17 -7.06 -15.45
CA ASP A 33 8.82 -8.06 -16.28
C ASP A 33 7.99 -9.34 -16.35
N THR A 34 8.20 -10.13 -17.40
CA THR A 34 7.71 -11.50 -17.48
C THR A 34 8.88 -12.41 -17.79
N ALA A 35 9.29 -13.21 -16.79
CA ALA A 35 10.40 -14.16 -16.88
C ALA A 35 11.72 -13.49 -17.33
N GLY A 36 12.02 -12.31 -16.78
CA GLY A 36 13.25 -11.56 -17.07
C GLY A 36 13.21 -10.73 -18.35
N ARG A 37 12.08 -10.69 -19.06
CA ARG A 37 11.85 -9.77 -20.17
C ARG A 37 11.02 -8.59 -19.69
N LEU A 38 11.61 -7.39 -19.76
CA LEU A 38 10.89 -6.15 -19.46
C LEU A 38 9.71 -5.97 -20.41
N THR A 39 8.61 -5.47 -19.84
CA THR A 39 7.41 -5.12 -20.60
C THR A 39 7.70 -3.93 -21.52
N THR A 40 7.32 -4.05 -22.79
CA THR A 40 7.48 -2.95 -23.75
C THR A 40 6.36 -1.91 -23.57
N GLU A 41 6.59 -0.69 -24.06
CA GLU A 41 5.54 0.35 -24.07
C GLU A 41 4.29 -0.11 -24.83
N SER A 42 4.45 -0.84 -25.93
CA SER A 42 3.32 -1.38 -26.71
C SER A 42 2.49 -2.41 -25.96
N GLU A 43 3.13 -3.26 -25.15
CA GLU A 43 2.45 -4.23 -24.29
C GLU A 43 1.72 -3.53 -23.14
N ALA A 44 2.39 -2.57 -22.49
CA ALA A 44 1.78 -1.74 -21.45
C ALA A 44 0.59 -0.93 -21.96
N ARG A 45 0.70 -0.36 -23.16
CA ARG A 45 -0.38 0.40 -23.84
C ARG A 45 -1.61 -0.47 -24.06
N ARG A 46 -1.44 -1.67 -24.62
CA ARG A 46 -2.55 -2.61 -24.85
C ARG A 46 -3.28 -2.97 -23.55
N SER A 47 -2.53 -3.19 -22.47
CA SER A 47 -3.06 -3.52 -21.13
C SER A 47 -3.80 -2.34 -20.50
N MET A 48 -3.22 -1.14 -20.59
CA MET A 48 -3.81 0.11 -20.12
C MET A 48 -5.14 0.42 -20.86
N GLU A 49 -5.16 0.31 -22.18
CA GLU A 49 -6.37 0.55 -22.99
C GLU A 49 -7.48 -0.47 -22.66
N LEU A 50 -7.13 -1.72 -22.34
CA LEU A 50 -8.09 -2.71 -21.88
C LEU A 50 -8.70 -2.32 -20.53
N SER A 51 -7.86 -1.88 -19.59
CA SER A 51 -8.30 -1.37 -18.28
C SER A 51 -9.23 -0.16 -18.42
N VAL A 52 -8.95 0.77 -19.34
CA VAL A 52 -9.83 1.91 -19.64
C VAL A 52 -11.18 1.46 -20.20
N ARG A 53 -11.21 0.48 -21.12
CA ARG A 53 -12.48 -0.10 -21.61
C ARG A 53 -13.25 -0.81 -20.49
N TRP A 54 -12.56 -1.48 -19.59
CA TRP A 54 -13.17 -2.17 -18.45
C TRP A 54 -13.67 -1.20 -17.39
N ALA A 55 -13.02 -0.06 -17.19
CA ALA A 55 -13.50 1.02 -16.32
C ALA A 55 -14.92 1.45 -16.69
N ARG A 56 -15.19 1.72 -17.98
CA ARG A 56 -16.53 2.09 -18.47
C ARG A 56 -17.57 1.00 -18.18
N ARG A 57 -17.21 -0.26 -18.44
CA ARG A 57 -18.08 -1.41 -18.13
C ARG A 57 -18.36 -1.57 -16.64
N CYS A 58 -17.39 -1.28 -15.79
CA CYS A 58 -17.57 -1.28 -14.33
C CYS A 58 -18.55 -0.18 -13.91
N VAL A 59 -18.42 1.03 -14.46
CA VAL A 59 -19.34 2.15 -14.18
C VAL A 59 -20.76 1.80 -14.60
N ASP A 60 -20.95 1.26 -15.80
CA ASP A 60 -22.27 0.86 -16.30
C ASP A 60 -22.91 -0.20 -15.41
N GLU A 61 -22.16 -1.24 -15.01
CA GLU A 61 -22.67 -2.29 -14.13
C GLU A 61 -22.94 -1.78 -12.71
N PHE A 62 -22.07 -0.93 -12.18
CA PHE A 62 -22.22 -0.32 -10.87
C PHE A 62 -23.52 0.50 -10.78
N ALA A 63 -23.78 1.31 -11.81
CA ALA A 63 -25.00 2.10 -11.94
C ALA A 63 -26.24 1.22 -12.14
N ARG A 64 -26.16 0.20 -13.00
CA ARG A 64 -27.25 -0.79 -13.20
C ARG A 64 -27.58 -1.54 -11.92
N GLY A 65 -26.58 -1.77 -11.08
CA GLY A 65 -26.74 -2.35 -9.76
C GLY A 65 -27.33 -1.41 -8.73
N GLU A 66 -27.55 -0.13 -9.03
CA GLU A 66 -27.99 0.89 -8.06
C GLU A 66 -27.15 0.86 -6.78
N ASN A 67 -25.84 0.61 -6.91
CA ASN A 67 -24.96 0.49 -5.76
C ASN A 67 -24.73 1.89 -5.15
N PRO A 68 -25.08 2.11 -3.87
CA PRO A 68 -24.98 3.44 -3.24
C PRO A 68 -23.56 3.81 -2.79
N ASN A 69 -22.61 2.88 -2.89
CA ASN A 69 -21.25 3.03 -2.36
C ASN A 69 -20.34 3.83 -3.32
N ALA A 70 -19.03 3.90 -3.04
CA ALA A 70 -18.09 4.57 -3.93
C ALA A 70 -17.49 3.59 -4.96
N LEU A 71 -17.17 4.06 -6.16
CA LEU A 71 -16.38 3.33 -7.17
C LEU A 71 -15.11 4.09 -7.49
N PHE A 72 -13.94 3.46 -7.34
CA PHE A 72 -12.64 4.07 -7.66
C PHE A 72 -12.12 3.59 -9.01
N GLY A 73 -11.58 4.54 -9.78
CA GLY A 73 -10.84 4.24 -11.00
C GLY A 73 -9.39 3.87 -10.70
N ILE A 74 -8.73 3.08 -11.54
CA ILE A 74 -7.33 2.66 -11.36
C ILE A 74 -6.53 3.10 -12.58
N VAL A 75 -5.62 4.05 -12.38
CA VAL A 75 -4.66 4.49 -13.38
C VAL A 75 -3.63 3.38 -13.62
N GLN A 76 -3.52 2.95 -14.87
CA GLN A 76 -2.54 1.96 -15.35
C GLN A 76 -1.57 2.61 -16.35
N GLY A 77 -0.59 1.86 -16.85
CA GLY A 77 0.40 2.36 -17.82
C GLY A 77 1.84 1.88 -17.60
N GLY A 78 2.06 0.94 -16.66
CA GLY A 78 3.40 0.44 -16.36
C GLY A 78 4.34 1.56 -15.89
N MET A 79 5.59 1.51 -16.36
CA MET A 79 6.63 2.50 -15.99
C MET A 79 6.75 3.67 -16.97
N PHE A 80 5.75 3.85 -17.84
CA PHE A 80 5.74 4.83 -18.92
C PHE A 80 4.82 6.00 -18.57
N GLU A 81 5.41 7.18 -18.35
CA GLU A 81 4.71 8.41 -17.93
C GLU A 81 3.62 8.83 -18.92
N GLY A 82 3.90 8.79 -20.24
CA GLY A 82 2.90 9.12 -21.25
C GLY A 82 1.66 8.22 -21.21
N LEU A 83 1.83 6.92 -20.93
CA LEU A 83 0.69 6.01 -20.77
C LEU A 83 -0.13 6.29 -19.51
N ARG A 84 0.54 6.76 -18.44
CA ARG A 84 -0.13 7.18 -17.20
C ARG A 84 -0.99 8.41 -17.45
N ASP A 85 -0.49 9.38 -18.22
CA ASP A 85 -1.22 10.59 -18.60
C ASP A 85 -2.46 10.24 -19.45
N GLU A 86 -2.31 9.36 -20.44
CA GLU A 86 -3.42 8.87 -21.27
C GLU A 86 -4.49 8.12 -20.46
N SER A 87 -4.05 7.25 -19.53
CA SER A 87 -4.94 6.49 -18.65
C SER A 87 -5.71 7.43 -17.72
N LEU A 88 -5.01 8.39 -17.11
CA LEU A 88 -5.60 9.38 -16.21
C LEU A 88 -6.62 10.26 -16.94
N ALA A 89 -6.28 10.79 -18.12
CA ALA A 89 -7.20 11.60 -18.92
C ALA A 89 -8.50 10.84 -19.22
N SER A 90 -8.38 9.56 -19.61
CA SER A 90 -9.53 8.70 -19.89
C SER A 90 -10.40 8.43 -18.66
N LEU A 91 -9.80 8.26 -17.47
CA LEU A 91 -10.51 8.00 -16.23
C LEU A 91 -11.12 9.27 -15.61
N ALA A 92 -10.51 10.44 -15.85
CA ALA A 92 -11.03 11.72 -15.39
C ALA A 92 -12.39 12.05 -16.02
N GLU A 93 -12.62 11.64 -17.27
CA GLU A 93 -13.92 11.76 -17.96
C GLU A 93 -15.08 11.03 -17.24
N LEU A 94 -14.76 10.00 -16.45
CA LEU A 94 -15.76 9.19 -15.75
C LEU A 94 -16.22 9.81 -14.42
N ASP A 95 -15.58 10.90 -13.99
CA ASP A 95 -15.93 11.65 -12.77
C ASP A 95 -16.15 10.78 -11.51
N LEU A 96 -15.27 9.80 -11.29
CA LEU A 96 -15.41 8.82 -10.20
C LEU A 96 -15.12 9.43 -8.82
N PRO A 97 -15.73 8.94 -7.72
CA PRO A 97 -15.48 9.43 -6.36
C PRO A 97 -14.02 9.42 -5.89
N GLY A 98 -13.15 8.58 -6.48
CA GLY A 98 -11.73 8.52 -6.14
C GLY A 98 -10.91 7.80 -7.21
N TYR A 99 -9.59 7.96 -7.12
CA TYR A 99 -8.65 7.42 -8.11
C TYR A 99 -7.46 6.75 -7.44
N ALA A 100 -7.13 5.57 -7.94
CA ALA A 100 -6.00 4.78 -7.50
C ALA A 100 -4.88 4.77 -8.55
N ILE A 101 -3.65 4.59 -8.09
CA ILE A 101 -2.50 4.27 -8.94
C ILE A 101 -2.20 2.79 -8.76
N GLY A 102 -2.43 2.02 -9.82
CA GLY A 102 -2.13 0.59 -9.88
C GLY A 102 -0.76 0.31 -10.51
N GLY A 103 -0.24 -0.89 -10.29
CA GLY A 103 0.96 -1.38 -10.97
C GLY A 103 2.27 -0.67 -10.59
N LEU A 104 2.38 -0.15 -9.35
CA LEU A 104 3.61 0.44 -8.78
C LEU A 104 4.15 -0.35 -7.56
N SER A 105 4.04 -1.68 -7.60
CA SER A 105 4.67 -2.58 -6.62
C SER A 105 4.75 -4.00 -7.20
N VAL A 106 5.16 -4.11 -8.46
CA VAL A 106 5.14 -5.34 -9.27
C VAL A 106 6.54 -5.93 -9.51
N GLY A 107 7.57 -5.39 -8.87
CA GLY A 107 8.95 -5.88 -8.92
C GLY A 107 9.95 -4.92 -9.58
N GLU A 108 9.50 -3.72 -9.92
CA GLU A 108 10.31 -2.65 -10.48
C GLU A 108 11.36 -2.12 -9.50
N PRO A 109 12.43 -1.48 -10.02
CA PRO A 109 13.35 -0.72 -9.20
C PRO A 109 12.63 0.41 -8.44
N LYS A 110 13.10 0.66 -7.21
CA LYS A 110 12.54 1.70 -6.34
C LYS A 110 12.56 3.09 -6.99
N GLU A 111 13.60 3.38 -7.79
CA GLU A 111 13.74 4.64 -8.52
C GLU A 111 12.64 4.82 -9.57
N ASP A 112 12.33 3.77 -10.34
CA ASP A 112 11.26 3.80 -11.34
C ASP A 112 9.88 3.96 -10.69
N MET A 113 9.64 3.21 -9.61
CA MET A 113 8.41 3.33 -8.81
C MET A 113 8.19 4.77 -8.34
N LEU A 114 9.22 5.39 -7.76
CA LEU A 114 9.16 6.77 -7.28
C LEU A 114 8.99 7.77 -8.41
N ARG A 115 9.73 7.62 -9.52
CA ARG A 115 9.62 8.49 -10.69
C ARG A 115 8.19 8.54 -11.23
N VAL A 116 7.58 7.38 -11.43
CA VAL A 116 6.21 7.28 -11.95
C VAL A 116 5.19 7.79 -10.93
N LEU A 117 5.40 7.52 -9.64
CA LEU A 117 4.56 8.04 -8.57
C LEU A 117 4.58 9.58 -8.53
N HIS A 118 5.77 10.19 -8.55
CA HIS A 118 5.93 11.65 -8.54
C HIS A 118 5.39 12.31 -9.80
N HIS A 119 5.41 11.61 -10.94
CA HIS A 119 4.78 12.08 -12.18
C HIS A 119 3.25 12.02 -12.11
N THR A 120 2.71 10.88 -11.66
CA THR A 120 1.27 10.59 -11.78
C THR A 120 0.42 11.19 -10.65
N ALA A 121 0.88 11.09 -9.41
CA ALA A 121 0.08 11.45 -8.24
C ALA A 121 -0.37 12.93 -8.21
N PRO A 122 0.49 13.93 -8.55
CA PRO A 122 0.08 15.33 -8.55
C PRO A 122 -0.98 15.67 -9.60
N GLN A 123 -1.07 14.88 -10.67
CA GLN A 123 -2.02 15.08 -11.76
C GLN A 123 -3.42 14.55 -11.44
N LEU A 124 -3.55 13.66 -10.45
CA LEU A 124 -4.86 13.15 -10.02
C LEU A 124 -5.73 14.31 -9.51
N PRO A 125 -7.07 14.27 -9.73
CA PRO A 125 -7.97 15.32 -9.28
C PRO A 125 -7.80 15.66 -7.79
N ALA A 126 -7.45 16.92 -7.49
CA ALA A 126 -7.06 17.34 -6.15
C ALA A 126 -8.18 17.33 -5.11
N HIS A 127 -9.44 17.28 -5.54
CA HIS A 127 -10.63 17.27 -4.69
C HIS A 127 -11.16 15.85 -4.44
N LYS A 128 -10.41 14.81 -4.83
CA LYS A 128 -10.80 13.40 -4.72
C LYS A 128 -9.70 12.60 -4.04
N PRO A 129 -10.02 11.55 -3.26
CA PRO A 129 -9.03 10.71 -2.63
C PRO A 129 -8.13 10.01 -3.65
N ARG A 130 -6.83 9.97 -3.34
CA ARG A 130 -5.79 9.37 -4.15
C ARG A 130 -5.22 8.15 -3.44
N TYR A 131 -5.33 6.98 -4.07
CA TYR A 131 -4.99 5.70 -3.45
C TYR A 131 -3.78 5.05 -4.14
N LEU A 132 -2.71 4.76 -3.39
CA LEU A 132 -1.58 3.99 -3.89
C LEU A 132 -1.72 2.52 -3.50
N MET A 133 -1.92 1.64 -4.49
CA MET A 133 -2.25 0.23 -4.26
C MET A 133 -1.00 -0.63 -4.04
N GLY A 134 -1.01 -1.43 -2.97
CA GLY A 134 -0.05 -2.51 -2.72
C GLY A 134 1.34 -2.08 -2.26
N VAL A 135 1.61 -0.77 -2.16
CA VAL A 135 2.87 -0.19 -1.71
C VAL A 135 2.87 -0.07 -0.19
N GLY A 136 4.01 -0.25 0.46
CA GLY A 136 4.03 0.18 1.85
C GLY A 136 5.16 -0.27 2.74
N THR A 137 6.43 -0.03 2.40
CA THR A 137 7.40 0.22 3.49
C THR A 137 7.05 1.53 4.20
N PRO A 138 7.48 1.73 5.46
CA PRO A 138 7.28 3.00 6.16
C PRO A 138 7.79 4.21 5.35
N GLU A 139 8.92 4.05 4.66
CA GLU A 139 9.50 5.04 3.78
C GLU A 139 8.60 5.33 2.57
N ASP A 140 8.01 4.30 1.95
CA ASP A 140 7.11 4.47 0.82
C ASP A 140 5.84 5.24 1.19
N LEU A 141 5.31 5.05 2.41
CA LEU A 141 4.15 5.79 2.88
C LEU A 141 4.46 7.29 3.00
N VAL A 142 5.63 7.62 3.55
CA VAL A 142 6.08 9.01 3.70
C VAL A 142 6.34 9.64 2.34
N ASP A 143 6.98 8.93 1.41
CA ASP A 143 7.21 9.40 0.04
C ASP A 143 5.89 9.56 -0.73
N GLY A 144 4.95 8.63 -0.56
CA GLY A 144 3.62 8.68 -1.18
C GLY A 144 2.81 9.87 -0.71
N VAL A 145 2.76 10.14 0.59
CA VAL A 145 2.08 11.34 1.12
C VAL A 145 2.79 12.61 0.62
N SER A 146 4.12 12.60 0.51
CA SER A 146 4.87 13.72 -0.07
C SER A 146 4.55 13.96 -1.55
N ALA A 147 4.13 12.92 -2.29
CA ALA A 147 3.63 13.01 -3.66
C ALA A 147 2.13 13.34 -3.75
N GLY A 148 1.43 13.43 -2.61
CA GLY A 148 0.01 13.77 -2.52
C GLY A 148 -0.94 12.57 -2.53
N ILE A 149 -0.50 11.39 -2.08
CA ILE A 149 -1.36 10.21 -1.87
C ILE A 149 -2.04 10.27 -0.49
N ASP A 150 -3.31 9.84 -0.44
CA ASP A 150 -4.17 9.89 0.74
C ASP A 150 -4.43 8.51 1.36
N MET A 151 -4.41 7.46 0.54
CA MET A 151 -4.76 6.10 0.94
C MET A 151 -3.68 5.09 0.52
N PHE A 152 -3.50 4.06 1.35
CA PHE A 152 -2.53 2.99 1.13
C PHE A 152 -3.08 1.67 1.64
N ASP A 153 -2.65 0.57 1.03
CA ASP A 153 -2.84 -0.78 1.54
C ASP A 153 -1.55 -1.58 1.34
N CYS A 154 -1.23 -2.45 2.31
CA CYS A 154 -0.12 -3.36 2.14
C CYS A 154 -0.25 -4.56 3.08
N VAL A 155 0.11 -5.74 2.58
CA VAL A 155 0.21 -6.95 3.42
C VAL A 155 1.46 -6.93 4.31
N MET A 156 2.42 -6.05 4.02
CA MET A 156 3.74 -6.01 4.67
C MET A 156 3.68 -5.99 6.20
N PRO A 157 2.93 -5.11 6.89
CA PRO A 157 2.89 -5.10 8.36
C PRO A 157 2.53 -6.46 8.97
N THR A 158 1.57 -7.19 8.39
CA THR A 158 1.15 -8.49 8.94
C THR A 158 2.00 -9.65 8.42
N ARG A 159 2.33 -9.69 7.13
CA ARG A 159 3.15 -10.76 6.52
C ARG A 159 4.57 -10.76 7.08
N ASN A 160 5.18 -9.60 7.22
CA ASN A 160 6.54 -9.47 7.76
C ASN A 160 6.56 -9.77 9.26
N ALA A 161 5.56 -9.30 10.01
CA ALA A 161 5.42 -9.61 11.44
C ALA A 161 5.44 -11.12 11.70
N ARG A 162 4.65 -11.89 10.94
CA ARG A 162 4.61 -13.36 11.08
C ARG A 162 5.94 -14.05 10.77
N ASN A 163 6.81 -13.40 10.01
CA ASN A 163 8.16 -13.87 9.68
C ASN A 163 9.24 -13.24 10.60
N GLY A 164 8.85 -12.56 11.68
CA GLY A 164 9.77 -11.97 12.66
C GLY A 164 10.45 -10.68 12.20
N HIS A 165 9.87 -9.97 11.23
CA HIS A 165 10.33 -8.65 10.77
C HIS A 165 9.40 -7.58 11.34
N LEU A 166 9.92 -6.75 12.25
CA LEU A 166 9.17 -5.76 13.02
C LEU A 166 9.63 -4.35 12.67
N PHE A 167 8.68 -3.45 12.46
CA PHE A 167 8.97 -2.04 12.18
C PHE A 167 9.10 -1.26 13.48
N THR A 168 10.11 -0.41 13.58
CA THR A 168 10.32 0.48 14.72
C THR A 168 10.61 1.89 14.21
N ARG A 169 10.52 2.88 15.11
CA ARG A 169 10.86 4.27 14.83
C ARG A 169 12.30 4.42 14.32
N PHE A 170 13.20 3.57 14.81
CA PHE A 170 14.64 3.66 14.51
C PHE A 170 15.12 2.69 13.44
N GLY A 171 14.22 1.97 12.76
CA GLY A 171 14.58 1.01 11.72
C GLY A 171 13.87 -0.33 11.88
N ASP A 172 14.33 -1.33 11.13
CA ASP A 172 13.69 -2.65 11.11
C ASP A 172 14.38 -3.62 12.06
N LEU A 173 13.59 -4.25 12.94
CA LEU A 173 14.03 -5.26 13.89
C LEU A 173 13.78 -6.66 13.30
N ARG A 174 14.84 -7.44 13.11
CA ARG A 174 14.77 -8.87 12.74
C ARG A 174 14.80 -9.76 13.97
N LEU A 175 13.63 -10.12 14.49
CA LEU A 175 13.44 -10.75 15.80
C LEU A 175 14.25 -12.05 15.96
N ARG A 176 14.42 -12.82 14.88
CA ARG A 176 15.18 -14.07 14.84
C ARG A 176 16.67 -13.94 15.13
N ASN A 177 17.23 -12.73 15.05
CA ASN A 177 18.65 -12.49 15.27
C ASN A 177 19.02 -12.79 16.73
N SER A 178 20.14 -13.50 16.94
CA SER A 178 20.62 -13.91 18.26
C SER A 178 20.91 -12.75 19.21
N ARG A 179 21.20 -11.55 18.69
CA ARG A 179 21.40 -10.35 19.52
C ARG A 179 20.19 -10.01 20.42
N TYR A 180 18.99 -10.47 20.05
CA TYR A 180 17.77 -10.19 20.81
C TYR A 180 17.46 -11.23 21.89
N LYS A 181 18.21 -12.35 21.97
CA LYS A 181 17.93 -13.46 22.88
C LYS A 181 17.84 -13.05 24.36
N ASN A 182 18.62 -12.04 24.77
CA ASN A 182 18.67 -11.54 26.15
C ASN A 182 18.34 -10.02 26.20
N ASP A 183 17.69 -9.47 25.17
CA ASP A 183 17.34 -8.05 25.12
C ASP A 183 15.99 -7.82 25.82
N GLU A 184 16.04 -7.28 27.05
CA GLU A 184 14.84 -7.05 27.87
C GLU A 184 14.02 -5.81 27.47
N ARG A 185 14.49 -5.04 26.48
CA ARG A 185 13.74 -3.90 25.96
C ARG A 185 12.51 -4.37 25.16
N PRO A 186 11.44 -3.56 25.08
CA PRO A 186 10.34 -3.82 24.14
C PRO A 186 10.83 -3.74 22.69
N VAL A 187 9.99 -4.14 21.73
CA VAL A 187 10.32 -4.03 20.29
C VAL A 187 10.70 -2.59 19.94
N ASP A 188 9.94 -1.61 20.42
CA ASP A 188 10.20 -0.18 20.29
C ASP A 188 9.82 0.53 21.60
N GLU A 189 10.76 1.27 22.18
CA GLU A 189 10.58 1.99 23.45
C GLU A 189 9.62 3.18 23.35
N THR A 190 9.33 3.65 22.13
CA THR A 190 8.40 4.75 21.87
C THR A 190 6.98 4.26 21.54
N CYS A 191 6.78 2.94 21.44
CA CYS A 191 5.52 2.35 21.00
C CYS A 191 4.58 2.03 22.17
N ALA A 192 3.31 2.41 22.02
CA ALA A 192 2.25 2.18 23.02
C ALA A 192 1.37 0.94 22.72
N CYS A 193 1.78 0.07 21.79
CA CYS A 193 1.00 -1.12 21.44
C CYS A 193 1.02 -2.16 22.56
N GLN A 194 0.10 -3.14 22.51
CA GLN A 194 0.02 -4.21 23.50
C GLN A 194 1.33 -5.01 23.64
N ALA A 195 2.09 -5.20 22.56
CA ALA A 195 3.37 -5.91 22.65
C ALA A 195 4.43 -5.09 23.43
N CYS A 196 4.53 -3.79 23.17
CA CYS A 196 5.54 -2.93 23.81
C CYS A 196 5.12 -2.49 25.21
N ALA A 197 3.92 -1.93 25.35
CA ALA A 197 3.40 -1.44 26.63
C ALA A 197 2.92 -2.56 27.56
N GLY A 198 2.58 -3.74 27.03
CA GLY A 198 2.18 -4.91 27.81
C GLY A 198 3.35 -5.64 28.48
N GLY A 199 4.59 -5.16 28.33
CA GLY A 199 5.77 -5.70 29.00
C GLY A 199 6.42 -6.90 28.30
N PHE A 200 6.14 -7.15 27.02
CA PHE A 200 6.79 -8.22 26.27
C PHE A 200 8.14 -7.75 25.73
N SER A 201 9.23 -8.32 26.25
CA SER A 201 10.57 -8.00 25.79
C SER A 201 10.90 -8.65 24.44
N ARG A 202 11.90 -8.09 23.75
CA ARG A 202 12.48 -8.69 22.54
C ARG A 202 12.99 -10.11 22.82
N ALA A 203 13.56 -10.35 24.00
CA ALA A 203 14.00 -11.68 24.45
C ALA A 203 12.84 -12.68 24.53
N TYR A 204 11.73 -12.28 25.15
CA TYR A 204 10.56 -13.13 25.25
C TYR A 204 9.92 -13.41 23.89
N LEU A 205 9.76 -12.39 23.05
CA LEU A 205 9.25 -12.56 21.70
C LEU A 205 10.18 -13.43 20.83
N HIS A 206 11.50 -13.28 20.97
CA HIS A 206 12.49 -14.14 20.31
C HIS A 206 12.33 -15.61 20.73
N HIS A 207 12.13 -15.86 22.03
CA HIS A 207 11.86 -17.19 22.55
C HIS A 207 10.58 -17.80 21.97
N LEU A 208 9.46 -17.06 22.02
CA LEU A 208 8.18 -17.53 21.45
C LEU A 208 8.30 -17.86 19.96
N GLU A 209 8.97 -17.00 19.20
CA GLU A 209 9.19 -17.22 17.77
C GLU A 209 10.01 -18.49 17.52
N ARG A 210 11.09 -18.72 18.29
CA ARG A 210 11.91 -19.93 18.20
C ARG A 210 11.15 -21.20 18.55
N CYS A 211 10.20 -21.10 19.47
CA CYS A 211 9.32 -22.21 19.86
C CYS A 211 8.17 -22.45 18.88
N GLY A 212 7.95 -21.56 17.90
CA GLY A 212 6.81 -21.66 16.97
C GLY A 212 5.46 -21.35 17.62
N GLU A 213 5.46 -20.60 18.72
CA GLU A 213 4.25 -20.26 19.47
C GLU A 213 3.42 -19.20 18.76
N MET A 214 2.10 -19.42 18.67
CA MET A 214 1.17 -18.52 17.96
C MET A 214 1.11 -17.12 18.56
N LEU A 215 1.45 -16.97 19.84
CA LEU A 215 1.48 -15.67 20.50
C LEU A 215 2.54 -14.73 19.87
N ALA A 216 3.66 -15.26 19.37
CA ALA A 216 4.69 -14.44 18.73
C ALA A 216 4.17 -13.70 17.48
N PRO A 217 3.63 -14.38 16.44
CA PRO A 217 3.08 -13.72 15.26
C PRO A 217 1.85 -12.84 15.59
N MET A 218 1.07 -13.16 16.63
CA MET A 218 -0.03 -12.31 17.09
C MET A 218 0.48 -10.95 17.60
N LEU A 219 1.39 -10.96 18.58
CA LEU A 219 1.97 -9.75 19.17
C LEU A 219 2.77 -8.95 18.14
N ALA A 220 3.53 -9.63 17.29
CA ALA A 220 4.25 -9.03 16.18
C ALA A 220 3.32 -8.30 15.20
N SER A 221 2.17 -8.91 14.85
CA SER A 221 1.21 -8.31 13.92
C SER A 221 0.50 -7.10 14.54
N ILE A 222 0.14 -7.19 15.83
CA ILE A 222 -0.42 -6.06 16.58
C ILE A 222 0.57 -4.89 16.59
N HIS A 223 1.85 -5.18 16.87
CA HIS A 223 2.90 -4.16 16.88
C HIS A 223 3.06 -3.47 15.53
N ASN A 224 3.23 -4.23 14.44
CA ASN A 224 3.44 -3.65 13.12
C ASN A 224 2.22 -2.86 12.62
N LEU A 225 0.99 -3.36 12.85
CA LEU A 225 -0.21 -2.61 12.50
C LEU A 225 -0.32 -1.32 13.30
N HIS A 226 -0.05 -1.37 14.61
CA HIS A 226 -0.02 -0.18 15.45
C HIS A 226 1.02 0.83 14.98
N TYR A 227 2.22 0.37 14.61
CA TYR A 227 3.26 1.23 14.05
C TYR A 227 2.77 1.97 12.79
N TYR A 228 2.14 1.27 11.83
CA TYR A 228 1.61 1.91 10.60
C TYR A 228 0.52 2.93 10.92
N VAL A 229 -0.44 2.57 11.78
CA VAL A 229 -1.52 3.48 12.18
C VAL A 229 -0.97 4.70 12.92
N ASN A 230 0.03 4.53 13.77
CA ASN A 230 0.68 5.62 14.49
C ASN A 230 1.49 6.51 13.54
N LEU A 231 2.25 5.93 12.60
CA LEU A 231 2.96 6.67 11.57
C LEU A 231 2.01 7.57 10.76
N MET A 232 0.90 6.99 10.29
CA MET A 232 -0.11 7.77 9.54
C MET A 232 -0.79 8.83 10.41
N ARG A 233 -0.89 8.63 11.73
CA ARG A 233 -1.38 9.64 12.68
C ARG A 233 -0.40 10.81 12.80
N GLU A 234 0.87 10.53 13.05
CA GLU A 234 1.92 11.55 13.15
C GLU A 234 2.05 12.35 11.85
N ILE A 235 1.90 11.70 10.70
CA ILE A 235 1.87 12.37 9.38
C ILE A 235 0.71 13.37 9.31
N ARG A 236 -0.51 12.96 9.66
CA ARG A 236 -1.68 13.87 9.65
C ARG A 236 -1.49 15.05 10.59
N GLU A 237 -1.04 14.79 11.82
CA GLU A 237 -0.74 15.85 12.80
C GLU A 237 0.33 16.84 12.27
N ALA A 238 1.35 16.34 11.55
CA ALA A 238 2.38 17.17 10.97
C ALA A 238 1.87 18.00 9.77
N LEU A 239 0.95 17.47 8.98
CA LEU A 239 0.28 18.19 7.90
C LEU A 239 -0.62 19.31 8.46
N ASP A 240 -1.46 19.00 9.44
CA ASP A 240 -2.37 19.96 10.08
C ASP A 240 -1.61 21.12 10.74
N ALA A 241 -0.44 20.84 11.31
CA ALA A 241 0.43 21.83 11.93
C ALA A 241 1.42 22.51 10.96
N GLY A 242 1.33 22.26 9.64
CA GLY A 242 2.19 22.90 8.63
C GLY A 242 3.68 22.57 8.75
N ARG A 243 4.02 21.42 9.34
CA ARG A 243 5.38 20.98 9.69
C ARG A 243 5.76 19.63 9.09
N PHE A 244 5.05 19.22 8.04
CA PHE A 244 5.29 17.94 7.36
C PHE A 244 6.73 17.79 6.85
N ALA A 245 7.33 18.82 6.24
CA ALA A 245 8.73 18.75 5.78
C ALA A 245 9.72 18.46 6.93
N ALA A 246 9.50 19.07 8.10
CA ALA A 246 10.32 18.81 9.29
C ALA A 246 10.09 17.39 9.83
N PHE A 247 8.83 16.91 9.79
CA PHE A 247 8.50 15.53 10.13
C PHE A 247 9.24 14.53 9.22
N VAL A 248 9.24 14.73 7.90
CA VAL A 248 9.95 13.86 6.94
C VAL A 248 11.45 13.81 7.24
N ALA A 249 12.07 14.95 7.52
CA ALA A 249 13.48 15.02 7.88
C ALA A 249 13.77 14.25 9.18
N GLN A 250 12.94 14.43 10.21
CA GLN A 250 13.08 13.71 11.47
C GLN A 250 12.86 12.21 11.31
N PHE A 251 11.85 11.79 10.54
CA PHE A 251 11.58 10.39 10.24
C PHE A 251 12.79 9.72 9.58
N LYS A 252 13.38 10.35 8.57
CA LYS A 252 14.58 9.84 7.89
C LYS A 252 15.76 9.74 8.86
N ALA A 253 15.97 10.75 9.70
CA ALA A 253 17.03 10.74 10.72
C ALA A 253 16.82 9.62 11.75
N ASP A 254 15.60 9.44 12.25
CA ASP A 254 15.25 8.39 13.21
C ASP A 254 15.50 7.01 12.61
N ARG A 255 14.95 6.74 11.43
CA ARG A 255 15.08 5.44 10.74
C ARG A 255 16.54 5.10 10.39
N ALA A 256 17.38 6.10 10.12
CA ALA A 256 18.80 5.91 9.83
C ALA A 256 19.64 5.55 11.08
N ARG A 257 19.14 5.77 12.30
CA ARG A 257 19.87 5.43 13.54
C ARG A 257 20.11 3.93 13.70
N GLY A 258 19.18 3.10 13.22
CA GLY A 258 19.19 1.67 13.44
C GLY A 258 18.65 1.26 14.80
N VAL A 259 18.26 -0.02 14.87
CA VAL A 259 17.75 -0.71 16.07
C VAL A 259 18.89 -1.35 16.85
#